data_AF-A0A941EX97-F1
#
_entry.id   AF-A0A941EX97-F1
#
_cell.length_a   1.000
_cell.length_b   1.000
_cell.length_c   1.000
_cell.angle_alpha   90.00
_cell.angle_beta   90.00
_cell.angle_gamma   90.00
#
_symmetry.space_group_name_H-M   'P 1'
#
loop_
_entity.id
_entity.type
_entity.pdbx_description
1 polymer ?
#
loop_
_entity_poly.entity_id
_entity_poly.type
_entity_poly.pdbx_seq_one_letter_code
_entity_poly.pdbx_strand_id
1 'polypeptide(L)'
;MRRSHRTRALRSLLSLATVASVSTVGFLAAAPAHADAPGSGTPWVVSVGDSYISGEAGRWAGNTNDGESLIDALGPTAYYDNATDTAELINRCHRSKSAEIYLGGGVDGENLACSGAETTTYTDSGDFKPGLDFYSDSSGNQGQALMLQNFAATHNVKMVAVSIGGNNFNFGSIVQDCVEDFLISPSWWPDYCSTDSSTTKNFTSSNVATQTAAIKQALLNIHQAMANDGYPDSSYSIEVQNYPSPIPPGSGFRYSQSGYTRQDTGGCGFWNTDANWANNTALPTINNAVFNAAAQTGLNNIHTLDISSAFNGRRLCENTVGLLEEVGIPSWTYPGAENETEWVNQIRTVSTIDSDYYIQESLHPNYWGQLALRDCLRQAYNGGAVRSGSCTIAGTGLDSQGEPLMSLH
;
A
#
# COMPACT_ATOMS: atom_id res chain seq x y z
N MET A 1 35.87 -74.51 70.17
CA MET A 1 34.41 -74.67 70.42
C MET A 1 33.71 -73.56 69.66
N ARG A 2 32.81 -73.72 68.69
CA ARG A 2 31.95 -74.81 68.21
C ARG A 2 31.84 -74.70 66.66
N ARG A 3 31.87 -75.86 66.00
CA ARG A 3 31.04 -76.35 64.84
C ARG A 3 30.73 -75.39 63.67
N SER A 4 30.74 -75.80 62.40
CA SER A 4 31.09 -77.07 61.74
C SER A 4 30.99 -76.93 60.21
N HIS A 5 31.85 -77.69 59.52
CA HIS A 5 31.62 -78.44 58.28
C HIS A 5 31.65 -77.81 56.87
N ARG A 6 32.69 -78.28 56.12
CA ARG A 6 32.63 -79.04 54.83
C ARG A 6 32.18 -78.22 53.59
N THR A 7 32.76 -78.30 52.39
CA THR A 7 33.70 -79.23 51.73
C THR A 7 34.08 -78.61 50.36
N ARG A 8 35.28 -78.95 49.85
CA ARG A 8 35.63 -79.32 48.44
C ARG A 8 34.64 -78.94 47.32
N ALA A 9 34.99 -78.50 46.11
CA ALA A 9 36.23 -78.59 45.33
C ALA A 9 36.07 -77.90 43.95
N LEU A 10 37.23 -77.67 43.30
CA LEU A 10 37.52 -77.67 41.86
C LEU A 10 36.86 -76.67 40.87
N ARG A 11 37.76 -75.85 40.29
CA ARG A 11 38.02 -75.58 38.86
C ARG A 11 36.82 -75.31 37.94
N SER A 12 36.83 -74.14 37.29
CA SER A 12 36.98 -74.03 35.82
C SER A 12 37.21 -72.58 35.40
N LEU A 13 38.26 -72.37 34.60
CA LEU A 13 38.50 -71.15 33.83
C LEU A 13 37.41 -71.03 32.75
N LEU A 14 36.68 -69.92 32.73
CA LEU A 14 35.94 -69.49 31.55
C LEU A 14 36.34 -68.06 31.19
N SER A 15 36.95 -67.95 30.02
CA SER A 15 37.24 -66.72 29.29
C SER A 15 35.93 -66.00 28.96
N LEU A 16 35.73 -64.79 29.48
CA LEU A 16 34.68 -63.90 28.99
C LEU A 16 35.24 -63.07 27.83
N ALA A 17 34.78 -63.38 26.63
CA ALA A 17 34.88 -62.49 25.49
C ALA A 17 33.97 -61.28 25.73
N THR A 18 34.56 -60.09 25.87
CA THR A 18 33.83 -58.82 25.86
C THR A 18 33.34 -58.53 24.45
N VAL A 19 32.06 -58.76 24.20
CA VAL A 19 31.35 -58.22 23.04
C VAL A 19 31.08 -56.75 23.32
N ALA A 20 31.84 -55.86 22.69
CA ALA A 20 31.55 -54.43 22.68
C ALA A 20 30.38 -54.18 21.72
N SER A 21 29.17 -54.09 22.27
CA SER A 21 27.99 -53.63 21.54
C SER A 21 28.14 -52.13 21.28
N VAL A 22 28.62 -51.76 20.09
CA VAL A 22 28.53 -50.38 19.60
C VAL A 22 27.07 -50.13 19.25
N SER A 23 26.32 -49.60 20.22
CA SER A 23 25.02 -49.00 19.96
C SER A 23 25.26 -47.69 19.21
N THR A 24 25.12 -47.71 17.89
CA THR A 24 24.93 -46.51 17.08
C THR A 24 23.61 -45.88 17.51
N VAL A 25 23.67 -44.97 18.50
CA VAL A 25 22.60 -44.00 18.73
C VAL A 25 22.59 -43.11 17.49
N GLY A 26 21.72 -43.44 16.54
CA GLY A 26 21.38 -42.53 15.47
C GLY A 26 20.77 -41.29 16.11
N PHE A 27 21.57 -40.23 16.20
CA PHE A 27 21.02 -38.89 16.32
C PHE A 27 20.21 -38.67 15.06
N LEU A 28 18.90 -38.91 15.13
CA LEU A 28 17.95 -38.26 14.24
C LEU A 28 18.11 -36.78 14.54
N ALA A 29 18.95 -36.10 13.75
CA ALA A 29 18.88 -34.66 13.65
C ALA A 29 17.43 -34.35 13.31
N ALA A 30 16.71 -33.73 14.24
CA ALA A 30 15.42 -33.14 13.91
C ALA A 30 15.66 -32.27 12.67
N ALA A 31 14.92 -32.55 11.60
CA ALA A 31 14.91 -31.65 10.46
C ALA A 31 14.68 -30.24 11.00
N PRO A 32 15.45 -29.22 10.55
CA PRO A 32 15.16 -27.86 10.97
C PRO A 32 13.68 -27.61 10.70
N ALA A 33 12.98 -26.96 11.63
CA ALA A 33 11.63 -26.50 11.39
C ALA A 33 11.65 -25.79 10.03
N HIS A 34 10.90 -26.29 9.06
CA HIS A 34 10.83 -25.66 7.76
C HIS A 34 10.39 -24.22 7.99
N ALA A 35 11.17 -23.26 7.50
CA ALA A 35 10.67 -21.89 7.36
C ALA A 35 9.35 -21.94 6.60
N ASP A 36 8.47 -20.98 6.87
CA ASP A 36 7.29 -20.79 6.05
C ASP A 36 7.74 -20.69 4.58
N ALA A 37 7.00 -21.35 3.69
CA ALA A 37 7.38 -21.57 2.31
C ALA A 37 6.10 -21.62 1.46
N PRO A 38 6.16 -21.64 0.12
CA PRO A 38 4.97 -21.74 -0.71
C PRO A 38 4.05 -22.89 -0.26
N GLY A 39 2.87 -22.54 0.26
CA GLY A 39 1.87 -23.51 0.72
C GLY A 39 2.03 -24.03 2.16
N SER A 40 2.99 -23.53 2.94
CA SER A 40 3.22 -23.93 4.33
C SER A 40 3.43 -22.70 5.22
N GLY A 41 2.72 -22.64 6.36
CA GLY A 41 2.83 -21.52 7.29
C GLY A 41 1.64 -20.55 7.25
N THR A 42 1.72 -19.51 8.07
CA THR A 42 0.70 -18.44 8.10
C THR A 42 0.66 -17.74 6.74
N PRO A 43 -0.51 -17.51 6.12
CA PRO A 43 -0.58 -16.82 4.85
C PRO A 43 -0.15 -15.36 5.01
N TRP A 44 0.64 -14.88 4.05
CA TRP A 44 1.07 -13.47 3.96
C TRP A 44 0.48 -12.80 2.72
N VAL A 45 0.20 -11.52 2.84
CA VAL A 45 -0.04 -10.62 1.70
C VAL A 45 1.00 -9.51 1.73
N VAL A 46 1.52 -9.15 0.56
CA VAL A 46 2.60 -8.18 0.44
C VAL A 46 2.18 -7.05 -0.48
N SER A 47 2.34 -5.80 -0.08
CA SER A 47 2.16 -4.67 -0.99
C SER A 47 3.49 -4.18 -1.56
N VAL A 48 3.48 -3.89 -2.85
CA VAL A 48 4.55 -3.20 -3.59
C VAL A 48 3.91 -2.10 -4.42
N GLY A 49 4.60 -0.99 -4.62
CA GLY A 49 4.02 0.14 -5.33
C GLY A 49 4.46 1.50 -4.83
N ASP A 50 3.64 2.49 -5.13
CA ASP A 50 3.84 3.88 -4.78
C ASP A 50 3.13 4.33 -3.50
N SER A 51 2.95 5.64 -3.35
CA SER A 51 2.41 6.30 -2.17
C SER A 51 0.99 5.84 -1.82
N TYR A 52 0.14 5.56 -2.81
CA TYR A 52 -1.27 5.21 -2.57
C TYR A 52 -1.40 3.90 -1.79
N ILE A 53 -0.63 2.88 -2.17
CA ILE A 53 -0.61 1.57 -1.50
C ILE A 53 0.36 1.51 -0.32
N SER A 54 1.40 2.38 -0.28
CA SER A 54 2.22 2.53 0.92
C SER A 54 1.40 3.04 2.11
N GLY A 55 0.31 3.76 1.85
CA GLY A 55 -0.53 4.35 2.86
C GLY A 55 -0.14 5.77 3.25
N GLU A 56 0.55 6.51 2.37
CA GLU A 56 0.86 7.92 2.60
C GLU A 56 -0.43 8.69 2.97
N ALA A 57 -0.33 9.61 3.94
CA ALA A 57 -1.45 10.31 4.59
C ALA A 57 -2.34 9.46 5.51
N GLY A 58 -2.10 8.16 5.60
CA GLY A 58 -2.89 7.24 6.42
C GLY A 58 -2.86 7.52 7.93
N ARG A 59 -2.04 8.48 8.40
CA ARG A 59 -2.04 8.97 9.79
C ARG A 59 -3.32 9.73 10.18
N TRP A 60 -3.95 10.41 9.22
CA TRP A 60 -4.94 11.45 9.49
C TRP A 60 -6.37 10.97 9.20
N ALA A 61 -7.32 11.12 10.12
CA ALA A 61 -8.71 10.67 9.96
C ALA A 61 -9.66 11.86 9.73
N GLY A 62 -9.93 12.17 8.46
CA GLY A 62 -10.69 13.36 8.07
C GLY A 62 -9.78 14.58 7.85
N ASN A 63 -10.39 15.76 7.75
CA ASN A 63 -9.68 17.03 7.59
C ASN A 63 -10.27 18.10 8.51
N THR A 64 -9.45 19.05 8.93
CA THR A 64 -9.87 20.18 9.78
C THR A 64 -8.87 21.33 9.68
N ASN A 65 -9.36 22.55 9.88
CA ASN A 65 -8.54 23.74 10.10
C ASN A 65 -8.37 24.10 11.60
N ASP A 66 -9.02 23.36 12.51
CA ASP A 66 -9.02 23.65 13.95
C ASP A 66 -7.89 22.93 14.73
N GLY A 67 -7.09 22.12 14.05
CA GLY A 67 -5.84 21.55 14.59
C GLY A 67 -5.67 20.05 14.35
N GLU A 68 -4.45 19.64 14.04
CA GLU A 68 -4.11 18.26 13.64
C GLU A 68 -4.45 17.20 14.70
N SER A 69 -4.36 17.55 15.99
CA SER A 69 -4.72 16.65 17.09
C SER A 69 -6.17 16.14 17.04
N LEU A 70 -7.07 16.84 16.36
CA LEU A 70 -8.47 16.45 16.20
C LEU A 70 -8.67 15.33 15.17
N ILE A 71 -7.66 15.09 14.32
CA ILE A 71 -7.65 14.09 13.24
C ILE A 71 -6.44 13.15 13.29
N ASP A 72 -5.51 13.29 14.25
CA ASP A 72 -4.36 12.39 14.38
C ASP A 72 -4.81 11.00 14.88
N ALA A 73 -4.86 10.01 13.99
CA ALA A 73 -5.38 8.69 14.29
C ALA A 73 -4.28 7.69 14.69
N LEU A 74 -3.08 7.84 14.13
CA LEU A 74 -1.96 6.91 14.33
C LEU A 74 -0.81 7.51 15.14
N GLY A 75 -0.80 8.83 15.37
CA GLY A 75 0.26 9.50 16.11
C GLY A 75 1.59 9.57 15.34
N PRO A 76 2.67 9.98 16.01
CA PRO A 76 3.97 10.23 15.37
C PRO A 76 4.66 8.96 14.85
N THR A 77 4.20 7.77 15.26
CA THR A 77 4.75 6.48 14.83
C THR A 77 4.01 5.89 13.63
N ALA A 78 3.14 6.67 12.97
CA ALA A 78 2.26 6.19 11.90
C ALA A 78 3.00 5.44 10.79
N TYR A 79 4.23 5.86 10.48
CA TYR A 79 5.06 5.34 9.39
C TYR A 79 6.25 4.50 9.87
N TYR A 80 6.40 4.24 11.17
CA TYR A 80 7.50 3.40 11.65
C TYR A 80 7.27 1.95 11.24
N ASP A 81 8.21 1.41 10.47
CA ASP A 81 8.17 0.07 9.88
C ASP A 81 9.51 -0.68 10.01
N ASN A 82 10.55 -0.05 10.59
CA ASN A 82 11.77 -0.77 10.92
C ASN A 82 11.54 -1.79 12.05
N ALA A 83 12.41 -2.80 12.17
CA ALA A 83 12.21 -3.92 13.10
C ALA A 83 12.09 -3.52 14.59
N THR A 84 12.56 -2.34 14.97
CA THR A 84 12.46 -1.83 16.35
C THR A 84 11.28 -0.88 16.58
N ASP A 85 10.49 -0.58 15.54
CA ASP A 85 9.38 0.37 15.56
C ASP A 85 9.80 1.77 16.08
N THR A 86 10.92 2.28 15.56
CA THR A 86 11.50 3.57 15.97
C THR A 86 11.74 4.55 14.82
N ALA A 87 11.65 4.08 13.57
CA ALA A 87 11.86 4.89 12.38
C ALA A 87 11.28 4.18 11.14
N GLU A 88 11.20 4.93 10.04
CA GLU A 88 11.06 4.35 8.71
C GLU A 88 12.33 3.56 8.33
N LEU A 89 12.18 2.35 7.79
CA LEU A 89 13.25 1.50 7.28
C LEU A 89 13.92 2.15 6.07
N ILE A 90 13.11 2.69 5.16
CA ILE A 90 13.54 3.56 4.07
C ILE A 90 12.84 4.90 4.30
N ASN A 91 13.65 5.93 4.57
CA ASN A 91 13.18 7.27 4.86
C ASN A 91 12.24 7.78 3.76
N ARG A 92 11.10 8.38 4.16
CA ARG A 92 10.09 8.94 3.25
C ARG A 92 9.42 7.92 2.34
N CYS A 93 9.33 6.66 2.75
CA CYS A 93 8.44 5.71 2.09
C CYS A 93 7.01 5.79 2.64
N HIS A 94 6.82 6.37 3.83
CA HIS A 94 5.52 6.62 4.45
C HIS A 94 4.62 5.38 4.48
N ARG A 95 5.19 4.26 4.93
CA ARG A 95 4.47 2.98 5.05
C ARG A 95 3.54 3.01 6.26
N SER A 96 2.29 3.39 6.05
CA SER A 96 1.35 3.63 7.14
C SER A 96 0.87 2.34 7.78
N LYS A 97 0.73 2.32 9.10
CA LYS A 97 0.04 1.25 9.86
C LYS A 97 -1.46 1.11 9.49
N SER A 98 -2.06 2.10 8.83
CA SER A 98 -3.41 2.02 8.27
C SER A 98 -3.48 1.52 6.82
N ALA A 99 -2.35 1.26 6.15
CA ALA A 99 -2.33 0.84 4.76
C ALA A 99 -3.26 -0.36 4.48
N GLU A 100 -3.76 -0.42 3.24
CA GLU A 100 -4.75 -1.41 2.80
C GLU A 100 -4.27 -2.86 2.89
N ILE A 101 -2.96 -3.11 2.95
CA ILE A 101 -2.39 -4.47 2.98
C ILE A 101 -2.62 -5.23 4.29
N TYR A 102 -2.93 -4.53 5.39
CA TYR A 102 -3.12 -5.15 6.71
C TYR A 102 -4.55 -5.66 6.89
N LEU A 103 -4.91 -6.71 6.14
CA LEU A 103 -6.28 -7.24 6.01
C LEU A 103 -6.89 -7.83 7.29
N GLY A 104 -6.05 -8.27 8.24
CA GLY A 104 -6.48 -9.04 9.40
C GLY A 104 -7.01 -10.44 9.04
N GLY A 105 -7.89 -11.00 9.88
CA GLY A 105 -8.56 -12.27 9.57
C GLY A 105 -7.66 -13.52 9.57
N GLY A 106 -6.49 -13.48 10.22
CA GLY A 106 -5.55 -14.59 10.27
C GLY A 106 -4.56 -14.63 9.10
N VAL A 107 -4.42 -13.51 8.38
CA VAL A 107 -3.44 -13.27 7.32
C VAL A 107 -2.52 -12.15 7.78
N ASP A 108 -1.21 -12.36 7.66
CA ASP A 108 -0.22 -11.36 7.98
C ASP A 108 0.04 -10.45 6.76
N GLY A 109 0.42 -9.20 7.00
CA GLY A 109 0.65 -8.19 5.97
C GLY A 109 2.06 -7.63 6.03
N GLU A 110 2.72 -7.49 4.87
CA GLU A 110 4.01 -6.82 4.71
C GLU A 110 3.88 -5.67 3.71
N ASN A 111 4.41 -4.50 4.06
CA ASN A 111 4.37 -3.33 3.18
C ASN A 111 5.78 -3.02 2.67
N LEU A 112 6.03 -3.27 1.39
CA LEU A 112 7.30 -2.97 0.72
C LEU A 112 7.19 -1.75 -0.21
N ALA A 113 5.99 -1.21 -0.39
CA ALA A 113 5.71 -0.04 -1.21
C ALA A 113 6.43 1.21 -0.69
N CYS A 114 6.55 2.24 -1.51
CA CYS A 114 7.24 3.45 -1.10
C CYS A 114 6.64 4.69 -1.75
N SER A 115 6.33 5.69 -0.95
CA SER A 115 5.95 7.01 -1.45
C SER A 115 6.98 7.56 -2.44
N GLY A 116 6.50 8.03 -3.59
CA GLY A 116 7.31 8.49 -4.72
C GLY A 116 7.87 7.37 -5.61
N ALA A 117 7.62 6.08 -5.35
CA ALA A 117 8.14 5.03 -6.23
C ALA A 117 7.62 5.15 -7.67
N GLU A 118 8.52 4.93 -8.63
CA GLU A 118 8.20 4.67 -10.03
C GLU A 118 8.41 3.18 -10.34
N THR A 119 8.17 2.76 -11.58
CA THR A 119 8.49 1.39 -12.02
C THR A 119 9.98 1.03 -11.86
N THR A 120 10.88 2.02 -11.86
CA THR A 120 12.33 1.84 -11.75
C THR A 120 12.90 2.60 -10.56
N THR A 121 13.91 2.01 -9.91
CA THR A 121 14.58 2.58 -8.75
C THR A 121 15.37 3.84 -9.10
N TYR A 122 15.26 4.86 -8.26
CA TYR A 122 15.99 6.12 -8.41
C TYR A 122 16.27 6.79 -7.06
N THR A 123 16.88 7.98 -7.10
CA THR A 123 17.10 8.83 -5.93
C THR A 123 16.62 10.23 -6.26
N ASP A 124 15.76 10.79 -5.41
CA ASP A 124 15.28 12.15 -5.53
C ASP A 124 15.77 12.97 -4.35
N SER A 125 16.52 14.04 -4.63
CA SER A 125 16.93 15.00 -3.60
C SER A 125 17.65 14.37 -2.38
N GLY A 126 18.27 13.20 -2.57
CA GLY A 126 18.97 12.44 -1.53
C GLY A 126 18.15 11.30 -0.92
N ASP A 127 16.84 11.23 -1.15
CA ASP A 127 15.97 10.15 -0.71
C ASP A 127 15.95 9.01 -1.73
N PHE A 128 16.20 7.79 -1.26
CA PHE A 128 16.16 6.59 -2.08
C PHE A 128 14.72 6.18 -2.36
N LYS A 129 14.38 5.96 -3.64
CA LYS A 129 13.04 5.57 -4.10
C LYS A 129 13.11 4.21 -4.80
N PRO A 130 12.79 3.11 -4.10
CA PRO A 130 12.85 1.77 -4.68
C PRO A 130 11.71 1.60 -5.69
N GLY A 131 12.05 1.26 -6.93
CA GLY A 131 11.07 0.88 -7.94
C GLY A 131 10.78 -0.62 -7.92
N LEU A 132 9.92 -1.07 -8.82
CA LEU A 132 9.54 -2.49 -8.94
C LEU A 132 10.57 -3.23 -9.82
N ASP A 133 11.83 -3.17 -9.42
CA ASP A 133 12.97 -3.80 -10.07
C ASP A 133 13.86 -4.54 -9.07
N PHE A 134 14.91 -5.18 -9.59
CA PHE A 134 15.90 -5.91 -8.81
C PHE A 134 17.13 -5.06 -8.47
N TYR A 135 16.96 -3.73 -8.32
CA TYR A 135 18.06 -2.86 -7.93
C TYR A 135 18.72 -3.35 -6.63
N SER A 136 20.04 -3.27 -6.57
CA SER A 136 20.80 -3.44 -5.34
C SER A 136 22.08 -2.61 -5.40
N ASP A 137 22.47 -2.01 -4.28
CA ASP A 137 23.75 -1.32 -4.15
C ASP A 137 24.55 -1.79 -2.92
N SER A 138 25.77 -1.27 -2.79
CA SER A 138 26.67 -1.58 -1.67
C SER A 138 26.22 -0.99 -0.33
N SER A 139 25.27 -0.05 -0.33
CA SER A 139 24.69 0.57 0.87
C SER A 139 23.56 -0.28 1.45
N GLY A 140 23.17 -1.36 0.77
CA GLY A 140 22.08 -2.24 1.18
C GLY A 140 20.71 -1.78 0.66
N ASN A 141 20.66 -0.75 -0.20
CA ASN A 141 19.41 -0.36 -0.84
C ASN A 141 18.99 -1.43 -1.83
N GLN A 142 17.67 -1.68 -1.91
CA GLN A 142 17.09 -2.69 -2.78
C GLN A 142 15.85 -2.15 -3.48
N GLY A 143 15.64 -2.56 -4.73
CA GLY A 143 14.36 -2.39 -5.41
C GLY A 143 13.29 -3.29 -4.79
N GLN A 144 12.02 -2.94 -4.97
CA GLN A 144 10.89 -3.63 -4.33
C GLN A 144 10.73 -5.07 -4.80
N ALA A 145 11.09 -5.40 -6.05
CA ALA A 145 11.03 -6.79 -6.52
C ALA A 145 12.10 -7.65 -5.81
N LEU A 146 13.29 -7.10 -5.55
CA LEU A 146 14.31 -7.80 -4.77
C LEU A 146 13.92 -7.92 -3.28
N MET A 147 13.31 -6.88 -2.70
CA MET A 147 12.77 -6.95 -1.33
C MET A 147 11.70 -8.04 -1.22
N LEU A 148 10.77 -8.10 -2.19
CA LEU A 148 9.74 -9.12 -2.28
C LEU A 148 10.33 -10.52 -2.38
N GLN A 149 11.34 -10.71 -3.24
CA GLN A 149 12.06 -11.98 -3.36
C GLN A 149 12.62 -12.40 -1.99
N ASN A 150 13.42 -11.54 -1.35
CA ASN A 150 14.02 -11.84 -0.06
C ASN A 150 12.97 -12.18 1.02
N PHE A 151 11.83 -11.48 1.01
CA PHE A 151 10.72 -11.78 1.91
C PHE A 151 10.09 -13.15 1.60
N ALA A 152 9.76 -13.40 0.34
CA ALA A 152 9.08 -14.60 -0.13
C ALA A 152 9.86 -15.89 0.15
N ALA A 153 11.20 -15.82 0.17
CA ALA A 153 12.09 -16.94 0.48
C ALA A 153 11.84 -17.64 1.84
N THR A 154 11.15 -16.96 2.78
CA THR A 154 10.91 -17.48 4.14
C THR A 154 9.48 -17.32 4.64
N HIS A 155 8.54 -16.99 3.73
CA HIS A 155 7.13 -16.78 4.07
C HIS A 155 6.22 -17.58 3.11
N ASN A 156 4.91 -17.55 3.36
CA ASN A 156 3.89 -18.16 2.50
C ASN A 156 3.01 -17.07 1.89
N VAL A 157 3.56 -16.36 0.90
CA VAL A 157 2.87 -15.26 0.23
C VAL A 157 1.72 -15.81 -0.63
N LYS A 158 0.51 -15.28 -0.40
CA LYS A 158 -0.72 -15.65 -1.12
C LYS A 158 -1.19 -14.59 -2.09
N MET A 159 -0.84 -13.33 -1.84
CA MET A 159 -1.17 -12.23 -2.74
C MET A 159 -0.07 -11.18 -2.69
N VAL A 160 0.30 -10.66 -3.85
CA VAL A 160 1.10 -9.44 -3.97
C VAL A 160 0.17 -8.37 -4.51
N ALA A 161 -0.18 -7.37 -3.70
CA ALA A 161 -0.98 -6.23 -4.09
C ALA A 161 -0.09 -5.14 -4.67
N VAL A 162 -0.48 -4.58 -5.82
CA VAL A 162 0.35 -3.68 -6.61
C VAL A 162 -0.43 -2.42 -6.99
N SER A 163 0.08 -1.25 -6.59
CA SER A 163 -0.35 0.04 -7.12
C SER A 163 0.86 0.82 -7.61
N ILE A 164 1.01 0.97 -8.93
CA ILE A 164 2.18 1.64 -9.52
C ILE A 164 1.81 2.32 -10.83
N GLY A 165 2.48 3.43 -11.14
CA GLY A 165 2.38 4.12 -12.41
C GLY A 165 1.90 5.56 -12.33
N GLY A 166 1.31 6.01 -11.23
CA GLY A 166 0.93 7.43 -11.07
C GLY A 166 2.14 8.36 -11.25
N ASN A 167 3.25 8.02 -10.59
CA ASN A 167 4.51 8.78 -10.68
C ASN A 167 5.16 8.71 -12.07
N ASN A 168 5.03 7.59 -12.79
CA ASN A 168 5.48 7.47 -14.19
C ASN A 168 4.77 8.45 -15.15
N PHE A 169 3.53 8.85 -14.82
CA PHE A 169 2.78 9.88 -15.54
C PHE A 169 3.05 11.29 -15.02
N ASN A 170 3.99 11.46 -14.09
CA ASN A 170 4.34 12.71 -13.44
C ASN A 170 3.16 13.36 -12.69
N PHE A 171 2.29 12.53 -12.10
CA PHE A 171 1.03 12.98 -11.51
C PHE A 171 1.23 14.03 -10.40
N GLY A 172 2.27 13.88 -9.57
CA GLY A 172 2.61 14.87 -8.54
C GLY A 172 2.86 16.27 -9.09
N SER A 173 3.68 16.41 -10.16
CA SER A 173 3.88 17.73 -10.78
C SER A 173 2.65 18.24 -11.51
N ILE A 174 1.82 17.36 -12.11
CA ILE A 174 0.57 17.78 -12.74
C ILE A 174 -0.37 18.40 -11.68
N VAL A 175 -0.48 17.77 -10.51
CA VAL A 175 -1.25 18.34 -9.38
C VAL A 175 -0.68 19.70 -8.99
N GLN A 176 0.64 19.82 -8.89
CA GLN A 176 1.31 21.09 -8.58
C GLN A 176 0.95 22.16 -9.61
N ASP A 177 1.11 21.89 -10.90
CA ASP A 177 0.76 22.83 -11.99
C ASP A 177 -0.71 23.30 -11.85
N CYS A 178 -1.65 22.37 -11.60
CA CYS A 178 -3.06 22.72 -11.44
C CYS A 178 -3.36 23.60 -10.21
N VAL A 179 -2.68 23.35 -9.09
CA VAL A 179 -2.83 24.16 -7.87
C VAL A 179 -2.18 25.52 -8.05
N GLU A 180 -1.01 25.58 -8.68
CA GLU A 180 -0.32 26.83 -9.00
C GLU A 180 -1.19 27.71 -9.91
N ASP A 181 -1.72 27.17 -11.00
CA ASP A 181 -2.63 27.89 -11.91
C ASP A 181 -3.88 28.41 -11.20
N PHE A 182 -4.47 27.60 -10.31
CA PHE A 182 -5.59 28.04 -9.48
C PHE A 182 -5.22 29.23 -8.58
N LEU A 183 -4.04 29.19 -7.98
CA LEU A 183 -3.58 30.21 -7.04
C LEU A 183 -3.17 31.53 -7.72
N ILE A 184 -2.53 31.44 -8.90
CA ILE A 184 -1.89 32.60 -9.54
C ILE A 184 -2.77 33.26 -10.61
N SER A 185 -3.80 32.57 -11.12
CA SER A 185 -4.73 33.15 -12.09
C SER A 185 -6.03 33.64 -11.42
N PRO A 186 -6.59 34.79 -11.85
CA PRO A 186 -7.83 35.29 -11.29
C PRO A 186 -9.06 34.60 -11.89
N SER A 187 -10.16 34.48 -11.13
CA SER A 187 -11.37 33.77 -11.61
C SER A 187 -12.07 34.39 -12.82
N TRP A 188 -11.76 35.65 -13.19
CA TRP A 188 -12.26 36.29 -14.42
C TRP A 188 -11.34 36.08 -15.64
N TRP A 189 -10.15 35.53 -15.43
CA TRP A 189 -9.22 35.12 -16.47
C TRP A 189 -8.36 33.93 -16.00
N PRO A 190 -8.98 32.76 -15.82
CA PRO A 190 -8.31 31.58 -15.29
C PRO A 190 -7.31 31.01 -16.28
N ASP A 191 -6.21 30.49 -15.74
CA ASP A 191 -5.26 29.61 -16.42
C ASP A 191 -5.57 28.15 -16.06
N TYR A 192 -5.31 27.22 -16.98
CA TYR A 192 -5.75 25.83 -16.82
C TYR A 192 -4.61 24.86 -17.13
N CYS A 193 -4.14 24.14 -16.11
CA CYS A 193 -3.09 23.13 -16.24
C CYS A 193 -3.45 22.06 -17.28
N SER A 194 -4.75 21.77 -17.47
CA SER A 194 -5.23 20.82 -18.46
C SER A 194 -4.91 21.20 -19.91
N THR A 195 -4.58 22.47 -20.16
CA THR A 195 -4.14 22.98 -21.46
C THR A 195 -2.64 23.18 -21.58
N ASP A 196 -1.91 23.05 -20.47
CA ASP A 196 -0.48 23.30 -20.44
C ASP A 196 0.33 22.20 -21.08
N SER A 197 1.43 22.61 -21.71
CA SER A 197 2.38 21.66 -22.31
C SER A 197 3.09 20.78 -21.27
N SER A 198 3.28 21.28 -20.05
CA SER A 198 3.86 20.52 -18.92
C SER A 198 2.97 19.35 -18.52
N THR A 199 1.65 19.52 -18.62
CA THR A 199 0.64 18.50 -18.32
C THR A 199 0.35 17.61 -19.53
N THR A 200 -0.03 18.20 -20.66
CA THR A 200 -0.53 17.47 -21.84
C THR A 200 0.50 16.52 -22.46
N LYS A 201 1.80 16.80 -22.32
CA LYS A 201 2.87 15.90 -22.79
C LYS A 201 2.79 14.50 -22.15
N ASN A 202 2.32 14.40 -20.91
CA ASN A 202 2.22 13.13 -20.18
C ASN A 202 1.08 12.24 -20.71
N PHE A 203 0.11 12.81 -21.42
CA PHE A 203 -1.07 12.11 -21.92
C PHE A 203 -1.07 11.90 -23.43
N THR A 204 0.07 12.12 -24.09
CA THR A 204 0.23 11.74 -25.50
C THR A 204 0.14 10.22 -25.66
N SER A 205 -0.40 9.74 -26.78
CA SER A 205 -0.50 8.29 -27.03
C SER A 205 0.86 7.57 -26.95
N SER A 206 1.94 8.25 -27.34
CA SER A 206 3.30 7.72 -27.23
C SER A 206 3.76 7.58 -25.78
N ASN A 207 3.52 8.59 -24.93
CA ASN A 207 3.87 8.49 -23.52
C ASN A 207 3.01 7.43 -22.81
N VAL A 208 1.71 7.40 -23.07
CA VAL A 208 0.80 6.37 -22.52
C VAL A 208 1.29 4.96 -22.86
N ALA A 209 1.67 4.71 -24.12
CA ALA A 209 2.22 3.41 -24.53
C ALA A 209 3.55 3.09 -23.81
N THR A 210 4.41 4.10 -23.63
CA THR A 210 5.70 3.96 -22.93
C THR A 210 5.49 3.58 -21.47
N GLN A 211 4.62 4.30 -20.75
CA GLN A 211 4.36 4.02 -19.35
C GLN A 211 3.59 2.71 -19.16
N THR A 212 2.69 2.35 -20.07
CA THR A 212 2.04 1.03 -20.08
C THR A 212 3.09 -0.09 -20.19
N ALA A 213 4.09 0.07 -21.05
CA ALA A 213 5.18 -0.92 -21.19
C ALA A 213 6.08 -0.99 -19.95
N ALA A 214 6.37 0.15 -19.31
CA ALA A 214 7.14 0.21 -18.07
C ALA A 214 6.41 -0.49 -16.91
N ILE A 215 5.11 -0.21 -16.73
CA ILE A 215 4.28 -0.87 -15.71
C ILE A 215 4.20 -2.37 -15.97
N LYS A 216 4.03 -2.79 -17.23
CA LYS A 216 4.04 -4.21 -17.60
C LYS A 216 5.35 -4.87 -17.17
N GLN A 217 6.50 -4.23 -17.41
CA GLN A 217 7.79 -4.80 -17.02
C GLN A 217 7.93 -4.89 -15.49
N ALA A 218 7.45 -3.91 -14.74
CA ALA A 218 7.40 -3.96 -13.28
C ALA A 218 6.57 -5.16 -12.78
N LEU A 219 5.38 -5.40 -13.36
CA LEU A 219 4.55 -6.55 -13.01
C LEU A 219 5.22 -7.90 -13.34
N LEU A 220 5.96 -7.96 -14.45
CA LEU A 220 6.77 -9.14 -14.80
C LEU A 220 7.96 -9.33 -13.82
N ASN A 221 8.54 -8.25 -13.29
CA ASN A 221 9.58 -8.36 -12.26
C ASN A 221 9.03 -8.92 -10.94
N ILE A 222 7.81 -8.53 -10.55
CA ILE A 222 7.12 -9.11 -9.38
C ILE A 222 6.89 -10.62 -9.59
N HIS A 223 6.39 -11.01 -10.76
CA HIS A 223 6.24 -12.42 -11.11
C HIS A 223 7.58 -13.18 -11.03
N GLN A 224 8.64 -12.59 -11.59
CA GLN A 224 9.98 -13.17 -11.55
C GLN A 224 10.54 -13.30 -10.13
N ALA A 225 10.29 -12.33 -9.25
CA ALA A 225 10.74 -12.35 -7.86
C ALA A 225 10.15 -13.56 -7.12
N MET A 226 8.84 -13.77 -7.28
CA MET A 226 8.14 -14.93 -6.70
C MET A 226 8.64 -16.25 -7.30
N ALA A 227 8.84 -16.30 -8.63
CA ALA A 227 9.35 -17.50 -9.31
C ALA A 227 10.76 -17.89 -8.86
N ASN A 228 11.63 -16.91 -8.56
CA ASN A 228 12.99 -17.15 -8.08
C ASN A 228 13.03 -17.93 -6.76
N ASP A 229 12.04 -17.74 -5.89
CA ASP A 229 11.92 -18.45 -4.61
C ASP A 229 10.91 -19.61 -4.65
N GLY A 230 10.62 -20.11 -5.86
CA GLY A 230 9.92 -21.37 -6.05
C GLY A 230 8.41 -21.30 -5.88
N TYR A 231 7.80 -20.10 -5.98
CA TYR A 231 6.35 -19.97 -6.03
C TYR A 231 5.83 -20.31 -7.44
N PRO A 232 5.10 -21.43 -7.62
CA PRO A 232 4.38 -21.63 -8.86
C PRO A 232 3.22 -20.63 -8.96
N ASP A 233 2.83 -20.24 -10.18
CA ASP A 233 1.74 -19.29 -10.44
C ASP A 233 0.42 -19.66 -9.74
N SER A 234 0.17 -20.94 -9.50
CA SER A 234 -1.03 -21.42 -8.81
C SER A 234 -1.01 -21.24 -7.29
N SER A 235 0.10 -20.76 -6.70
CA SER A 235 0.29 -20.67 -5.24
C SER A 235 0.05 -19.28 -4.67
N TYR A 236 0.05 -18.26 -5.52
CA TYR A 236 -0.14 -16.84 -5.19
C TYR A 236 -0.80 -16.09 -6.35
N SER A 237 -1.42 -14.96 -6.03
CA SER A 237 -1.97 -14.04 -7.02
C SER A 237 -1.23 -12.70 -7.03
N ILE A 238 -1.16 -12.05 -8.18
CA ILE A 238 -0.78 -10.63 -8.30
C ILE A 238 -2.09 -9.85 -8.44
N GLU A 239 -2.39 -8.99 -7.49
CA GLU A 239 -3.55 -8.09 -7.53
C GLU A 239 -3.03 -6.71 -7.96
N VAL A 240 -3.53 -6.19 -9.08
CA VAL A 240 -3.16 -4.87 -9.61
C VAL A 240 -4.31 -3.89 -9.41
N GLN A 241 -4.09 -2.92 -8.53
CA GLN A 241 -5.02 -1.86 -8.19
C GLN A 241 -4.74 -0.60 -9.03
N ASN A 242 -5.79 0.06 -9.51
CA ASN A 242 -5.69 1.38 -10.15
C ASN A 242 -5.83 2.52 -9.11
N TYR A 243 -6.10 3.76 -9.51
CA TYR A 243 -6.20 4.90 -8.58
C TYR A 243 -7.65 5.39 -8.42
N PRO A 244 -8.04 5.83 -7.22
CA PRO A 244 -9.30 6.53 -7.01
C PRO A 244 -9.19 7.97 -7.52
N SER A 245 -10.32 8.62 -7.76
CA SER A 245 -10.31 10.08 -7.96
C SER A 245 -10.25 10.81 -6.61
N PRO A 246 -9.23 11.65 -6.33
CA PRO A 246 -9.10 12.30 -5.03
C PRO A 246 -10.02 13.52 -4.86
N ILE A 247 -10.52 14.09 -5.96
CA ILE A 247 -11.38 15.28 -6.00
C ILE A 247 -12.59 15.06 -6.93
N PRO A 248 -13.74 15.68 -6.67
CA PRO A 248 -14.89 15.56 -7.56
C PRO A 248 -14.71 16.31 -8.88
N PRO A 249 -15.54 16.04 -9.91
CA PRO A 249 -15.72 16.97 -11.02
C PRO A 249 -16.12 18.36 -10.53
N GLY A 250 -15.97 19.39 -11.37
CA GLY A 250 -16.20 20.79 -10.99
C GLY A 250 -17.56 21.06 -10.33
N SER A 251 -18.61 20.34 -10.74
CA SER A 251 -19.97 20.46 -10.18
C SER A 251 -20.14 19.83 -8.79
N GLY A 252 -19.21 18.99 -8.35
CA GLY A 252 -19.27 18.30 -7.06
C GLY A 252 -18.53 19.01 -5.94
N PHE A 253 -17.78 20.08 -6.21
CA PHE A 253 -17.11 20.86 -5.16
C PHE A 253 -18.11 21.60 -4.27
N ARG A 254 -17.87 21.57 -2.96
CA ARG A 254 -18.55 22.41 -1.95
C ARG A 254 -18.18 23.89 -2.09
N TYR A 255 -16.92 24.18 -2.38
CA TYR A 255 -16.41 25.54 -2.49
C TYR A 255 -16.46 26.06 -3.94
N SER A 256 -16.87 27.32 -4.11
CA SER A 256 -16.81 28.01 -5.41
C SER A 256 -15.37 28.12 -5.91
N GLN A 257 -15.18 28.08 -7.23
CA GLN A 257 -13.89 28.44 -7.85
C GLN A 257 -13.68 29.96 -7.93
N SER A 258 -14.68 30.78 -7.58
CA SER A 258 -14.52 32.22 -7.51
C SER A 258 -13.95 32.61 -6.16
N GLY A 259 -12.76 33.23 -6.18
CA GLY A 259 -11.99 33.53 -4.98
C GLY A 259 -11.16 32.34 -4.51
N TYR A 260 -10.59 32.43 -3.30
CA TYR A 260 -9.57 31.51 -2.81
C TYR A 260 -10.06 30.50 -1.76
N THR A 261 -11.31 30.58 -1.29
CA THR A 261 -11.85 29.70 -0.25
C THR A 261 -11.69 28.21 -0.57
N ARG A 262 -11.74 27.83 -1.85
CA ARG A 262 -11.49 26.46 -2.28
C ARG A 262 -10.10 25.96 -1.87
N GLN A 263 -9.07 26.81 -1.90
CA GLN A 263 -7.74 26.47 -1.40
C GLN A 263 -7.56 26.87 0.07
N ASP A 264 -7.89 28.10 0.45
CA ASP A 264 -7.60 28.65 1.78
C ASP A 264 -8.37 27.97 2.92
N THR A 265 -9.55 27.44 2.62
CA THR A 265 -10.38 26.72 3.61
C THR A 265 -10.42 25.23 3.26
N GLY A 266 -10.74 24.91 2.02
CA GLY A 266 -10.92 23.54 1.57
C GLY A 266 -9.62 22.77 1.33
N GLY A 267 -8.52 23.45 1.02
CA GLY A 267 -7.28 22.79 0.60
C GLY A 267 -7.42 22.02 -0.70
N CYS A 268 -8.22 22.48 -1.66
CA CYS A 268 -8.52 21.74 -2.89
C CYS A 268 -8.56 22.65 -4.12
N GLY A 269 -7.61 23.59 -4.18
CA GLY A 269 -7.49 24.62 -5.22
C GLY A 269 -7.30 24.05 -6.61
N PHE A 270 -8.40 23.78 -7.29
CA PHE A 270 -8.46 23.37 -8.69
C PHE A 270 -9.53 24.20 -9.39
N TRP A 271 -9.31 24.57 -10.65
CA TRP A 271 -10.40 25.07 -11.48
C TRP A 271 -11.39 23.96 -11.81
N ASN A 272 -12.65 24.32 -12.04
CA ASN A 272 -13.66 23.35 -12.47
C ASN A 272 -13.27 22.67 -13.79
N THR A 273 -12.62 23.40 -14.71
CA THR A 273 -12.11 22.86 -15.98
C THR A 273 -11.08 21.77 -15.73
N ASP A 274 -10.09 22.02 -14.87
CA ASP A 274 -9.03 21.06 -14.56
C ASP A 274 -9.55 19.85 -13.78
N ALA A 275 -10.46 20.06 -12.82
CA ALA A 275 -11.10 18.96 -12.09
C ALA A 275 -11.97 18.08 -13.01
N ASN A 276 -12.67 18.68 -13.98
CA ASN A 276 -13.41 17.93 -15.00
C ASN A 276 -12.46 17.14 -15.90
N TRP A 277 -11.35 17.73 -16.32
CA TRP A 277 -10.33 17.05 -17.11
C TRP A 277 -9.67 15.90 -16.32
N ALA A 278 -9.36 16.10 -15.04
CA ALA A 278 -8.79 15.07 -14.18
C ALA A 278 -9.70 13.85 -14.08
N ASN A 279 -11.00 14.07 -13.80
CA ASN A 279 -11.99 13.01 -13.65
C ASN A 279 -12.36 12.33 -14.98
N ASN A 280 -12.41 13.06 -16.10
CA ASN A 280 -12.90 12.53 -17.39
C ASN A 280 -11.78 12.08 -18.34
N THR A 281 -10.53 12.47 -18.11
CA THR A 281 -9.43 12.25 -19.06
C THR A 281 -8.18 11.76 -18.36
N ALA A 282 -7.61 12.51 -17.41
CA ALA A 282 -6.31 12.18 -16.84
C ALA A 282 -6.32 10.84 -16.08
N LEU A 283 -7.17 10.71 -15.07
CA LEU A 283 -7.29 9.50 -14.26
C LEU A 283 -7.78 8.29 -15.07
N PRO A 284 -8.81 8.40 -15.93
CA PRO A 284 -9.17 7.31 -16.83
C PRO A 284 -8.00 6.85 -17.72
N THR A 285 -7.16 7.76 -18.20
CA THR A 285 -6.00 7.41 -19.02
C THR A 285 -4.95 6.63 -18.22
N ILE A 286 -4.63 7.09 -17.01
CA ILE A 286 -3.66 6.42 -16.11
C ILE A 286 -4.20 5.04 -15.69
N ASN A 287 -5.45 4.97 -15.23
CA ASN A 287 -6.07 3.73 -14.79
C ASN A 287 -6.15 2.69 -15.93
N ASN A 288 -6.48 3.13 -17.15
CA ASN A 288 -6.46 2.26 -18.31
C ASN A 288 -5.03 1.80 -18.66
N ALA A 289 -4.01 2.65 -18.52
CA ALA A 289 -2.62 2.24 -18.75
C ALA A 289 -2.19 1.13 -17.77
N VAL A 290 -2.56 1.25 -16.49
CA VAL A 290 -2.29 0.22 -15.46
C VAL A 290 -2.96 -1.11 -15.81
N PHE A 291 -4.26 -1.11 -16.12
CA PHE A 291 -4.96 -2.36 -16.45
C PHE A 291 -4.58 -2.93 -17.81
N ASN A 292 -4.28 -2.08 -18.79
CA ASN A 292 -3.71 -2.54 -20.06
C ASN A 292 -2.34 -3.21 -19.84
N ALA A 293 -1.50 -2.67 -18.96
CA ALA A 293 -0.23 -3.27 -18.61
C ALA A 293 -0.43 -4.66 -17.97
N ALA A 294 -1.34 -4.77 -16.99
CA ALA A 294 -1.70 -6.03 -16.36
C ALA A 294 -2.18 -7.07 -17.38
N ALA A 295 -3.13 -6.70 -18.25
CA ALA A 295 -3.62 -7.59 -19.31
C ALA A 295 -2.52 -8.02 -20.30
N GLN A 296 -1.60 -7.11 -20.65
CA GLN A 296 -0.50 -7.39 -21.58
C GLN A 296 0.61 -8.25 -21.00
N THR A 297 0.63 -8.52 -19.68
CA THR A 297 1.55 -9.49 -19.08
C THR A 297 1.28 -10.91 -19.59
N GLY A 298 0.01 -11.25 -19.83
CA GLY A 298 -0.42 -12.61 -20.18
C GLY A 298 -0.33 -13.62 -19.03
N LEU A 299 -0.12 -13.15 -17.79
CA LEU A 299 -0.09 -14.00 -16.59
C LEU A 299 -1.50 -14.48 -16.26
N ASN A 300 -1.63 -15.73 -15.80
CA ASN A 300 -2.94 -16.31 -15.47
C ASN A 300 -3.34 -16.06 -14.00
N ASN A 301 -2.37 -15.73 -13.14
CA ASN A 301 -2.58 -15.45 -11.72
C ASN A 301 -2.62 -13.95 -11.42
N ILE A 302 -2.88 -13.11 -12.43
CA ILE A 302 -3.04 -11.67 -12.28
C ILE A 302 -4.53 -11.31 -12.20
N HIS A 303 -4.86 -10.44 -11.24
CA HIS A 303 -6.21 -9.94 -10.98
C HIS A 303 -6.17 -8.41 -10.93
N THR A 304 -7.33 -7.78 -11.06
CA THR A 304 -7.45 -6.32 -11.11
C THR A 304 -8.49 -5.83 -10.12
N LEU A 305 -8.13 -4.88 -9.27
CA LEU A 305 -9.03 -4.17 -8.37
C LEU A 305 -9.24 -2.74 -8.87
N ASP A 306 -10.45 -2.47 -9.36
CA ASP A 306 -10.84 -1.13 -9.79
C ASP A 306 -11.37 -0.32 -8.61
N ILE A 307 -10.62 0.67 -8.19
CA ILE A 307 -10.97 1.60 -7.10
C ILE A 307 -11.26 3.01 -7.61
N SER A 308 -11.39 3.20 -8.92
CA SER A 308 -11.60 4.52 -9.54
C SER A 308 -12.79 5.28 -8.95
N SER A 309 -13.82 4.55 -8.49
CA SER A 309 -15.04 5.09 -7.89
C SER A 309 -15.14 4.86 -6.38
N ALA A 310 -14.12 4.30 -5.74
CA ALA A 310 -14.16 3.88 -4.33
C ALA A 310 -14.47 5.05 -3.38
N PHE A 311 -14.05 6.27 -3.73
CA PHE A 311 -14.24 7.46 -2.88
C PHE A 311 -15.37 8.37 -3.33
N ASN A 312 -16.16 8.02 -4.35
CA ASN A 312 -17.27 8.87 -4.79
C ASN A 312 -18.22 9.20 -3.62
N GLY A 313 -18.40 10.48 -3.32
CA GLY A 313 -19.16 10.95 -2.17
C GLY A 313 -18.33 11.15 -0.89
N ARG A 314 -17.01 10.93 -0.95
CA ARG A 314 -16.06 11.07 0.17
C ARG A 314 -14.76 11.78 -0.23
N ARG A 315 -14.69 12.30 -1.46
CA ARG A 315 -13.49 12.97 -1.99
C ARG A 315 -13.26 14.30 -1.30
N LEU A 316 -12.03 14.79 -1.42
CA LEU A 316 -11.65 16.10 -0.90
C LEU A 316 -12.55 17.20 -1.50
N CYS A 317 -13.13 18.03 -0.64
CA CYS A 317 -14.06 19.10 -0.96
C CYS A 317 -15.34 18.69 -1.67
N GLU A 318 -15.70 17.40 -1.68
CA GLU A 318 -16.95 16.96 -2.26
C GLU A 318 -18.14 17.41 -1.41
N ASN A 319 -19.22 17.85 -2.07
CA ASN A 319 -20.38 18.50 -1.43
C ASN A 319 -21.27 17.57 -0.57
N THR A 320 -20.83 16.33 -0.35
CA THR A 320 -21.53 15.29 0.43
C THR A 320 -20.85 14.97 1.76
N VAL A 321 -19.67 15.54 2.00
CA VAL A 321 -18.89 15.45 3.25
C VAL A 321 -18.35 16.82 3.61
N GLY A 322 -17.51 16.96 4.63
CA GLY A 322 -16.70 18.15 4.83
C GLY A 322 -15.64 18.08 5.90
N LEU A 323 -15.09 19.24 6.26
CA LEU A 323 -14.17 19.37 7.38
C LEU A 323 -14.90 19.13 8.70
N LEU A 324 -14.20 18.69 9.73
CA LEU A 324 -14.78 18.43 11.06
C LEU A 324 -15.69 19.56 11.54
N GLU A 325 -15.19 20.80 11.48
CA GLU A 325 -15.89 22.01 11.91
C GLU A 325 -17.10 22.35 11.04
N GLU A 326 -17.09 21.97 9.76
CA GLU A 326 -18.19 22.24 8.82
C GLU A 326 -19.37 21.28 9.02
N VAL A 327 -19.09 20.03 9.38
CA VAL A 327 -20.11 18.99 9.63
C VAL A 327 -20.48 18.87 11.11
N GLY A 328 -19.94 19.74 11.97
CA GLY A 328 -20.27 19.79 13.39
C GLY A 328 -19.73 18.61 14.19
N ILE A 329 -18.62 18.03 13.76
CA ILE A 329 -17.96 16.88 14.39
C ILE A 329 -16.76 17.37 15.21
N PRO A 330 -16.66 17.05 16.52
CA PRO A 330 -15.61 17.59 17.38
C PRO A 330 -14.25 16.90 17.24
N SER A 331 -14.20 15.67 16.71
CA SER A 331 -12.98 14.88 16.52
C SER A 331 -13.28 13.70 15.61
N TRP A 332 -12.25 13.16 14.95
CA TRP A 332 -12.33 11.95 14.14
C TRP A 332 -12.90 10.73 14.88
N THR A 333 -12.76 10.67 16.21
CA THR A 333 -13.27 9.58 17.04
C THR A 333 -14.78 9.63 17.29
N TYR A 334 -15.46 10.70 16.85
CA TYR A 334 -16.90 10.85 17.02
C TYR A 334 -17.64 9.79 16.18
N PRO A 335 -18.68 9.13 16.72
CA PRO A 335 -19.44 8.14 15.97
C PRO A 335 -20.01 8.70 14.67
N GLY A 336 -19.69 8.07 13.54
CA GLY A 336 -20.15 8.48 12.21
C GLY A 336 -19.24 9.46 11.48
N ALA A 337 -18.09 9.84 12.06
CA ALA A 337 -17.12 10.72 11.40
C ALA A 337 -16.68 10.20 10.02
N GLU A 338 -16.54 8.88 9.87
CA GLU A 338 -16.22 8.24 8.59
C GLU A 338 -17.26 8.51 7.50
N ASN A 339 -18.51 8.83 7.85
CA ASN A 339 -19.57 9.08 6.87
C ASN A 339 -19.66 10.54 6.43
N GLU A 340 -19.24 11.45 7.29
CA GLU A 340 -19.46 12.89 7.10
C GLU A 340 -18.16 13.62 6.76
N THR A 341 -17.01 12.97 6.94
CA THR A 341 -15.69 13.57 6.68
C THR A 341 -15.05 13.04 5.40
N GLU A 342 -14.15 13.85 4.85
CA GLU A 342 -13.41 13.55 3.63
C GLU A 342 -12.43 12.39 3.88
N TRP A 343 -12.26 11.51 2.89
CA TRP A 343 -11.34 10.36 2.93
C TRP A 343 -10.01 10.63 2.23
N VAL A 344 -9.80 11.87 1.80
CA VAL A 344 -8.63 12.32 1.05
C VAL A 344 -8.09 13.56 1.73
N ASN A 345 -6.78 13.60 1.95
CA ASN A 345 -6.14 14.70 2.66
C ASN A 345 -6.14 16.02 1.86
N GLN A 346 -6.31 17.13 2.58
CA GLN A 346 -6.18 18.48 2.02
C GLN A 346 -4.82 18.71 1.35
N ILE A 347 -4.82 19.51 0.29
CA ILE A 347 -3.63 20.10 -0.30
C ILE A 347 -3.10 21.17 0.64
N ARG A 348 -1.98 20.86 1.28
CA ARG A 348 -1.30 21.77 2.19
C ARG A 348 -0.17 22.49 1.44
N THR A 349 -0.17 23.82 1.51
CA THR A 349 0.91 24.67 1.00
C THR A 349 1.76 25.17 2.17
N VAL A 350 1.54 26.43 2.59
CA VAL A 350 2.24 27.04 3.73
C VAL A 350 1.80 26.47 5.09
N SER A 351 0.67 25.77 5.14
CA SER A 351 0.10 25.18 6.38
C SER A 351 0.89 23.99 6.94
N THR A 352 1.97 23.58 6.28
CA THR A 352 2.91 22.56 6.78
C THR A 352 3.98 23.14 7.72
N ILE A 353 4.19 24.45 7.71
CA ILE A 353 5.18 25.12 8.58
C ILE A 353 4.71 25.03 10.03
N ASP A 354 5.58 24.52 10.91
CA ASP A 354 5.31 24.30 12.35
C ASP A 354 4.14 23.35 12.65
N SER A 355 3.86 22.41 11.73
CA SER A 355 2.89 21.30 11.91
C SER A 355 3.54 19.93 11.73
N ASP A 356 2.82 18.87 12.06
CA ASP A 356 3.24 17.49 11.82
C ASP A 356 2.87 16.96 10.42
N TYR A 357 2.23 17.78 9.59
CA TYR A 357 1.86 17.40 8.22
C TYR A 357 3.05 17.39 7.28
N TYR A 358 2.98 16.49 6.29
CA TYR A 358 3.89 16.52 5.14
C TYR A 358 3.18 17.03 3.89
N ILE A 359 3.86 17.84 3.07
CA ILE A 359 3.30 18.32 1.79
C ILE A 359 2.93 17.14 0.90
N GLN A 360 3.73 16.07 0.93
CA GLN A 360 3.51 14.85 0.15
C GLN A 360 2.17 14.18 0.47
N GLU A 361 1.62 14.33 1.67
CA GLU A 361 0.33 13.73 2.07
C GLU A 361 -0.88 14.33 1.34
N SER A 362 -0.70 15.44 0.62
CA SER A 362 -1.76 16.10 -0.15
C SER A 362 -2.38 15.16 -1.19
N LEU A 363 -3.72 15.14 -1.30
CA LEU A 363 -4.50 14.30 -2.22
C LEU A 363 -4.39 12.78 -2.04
N HIS A 364 -3.67 12.29 -1.02
CA HIS A 364 -3.62 10.87 -0.73
C HIS A 364 -4.82 10.41 0.10
N PRO A 365 -5.20 9.12 0.02
CA PRO A 365 -6.20 8.56 0.91
C PRO A 365 -5.73 8.68 2.36
N ASN A 366 -6.56 9.30 3.19
CA ASN A 366 -6.29 9.45 4.61
C ASN A 366 -6.64 8.15 5.37
N TYR A 367 -6.59 8.14 6.69
CA TYR A 367 -6.91 6.97 7.53
C TYR A 367 -8.23 6.29 7.13
N TRP A 368 -9.31 7.05 6.93
CA TRP A 368 -10.59 6.47 6.51
C TRP A 368 -10.53 5.92 5.08
N GLY A 369 -9.87 6.65 4.17
CA GLY A 369 -9.66 6.16 2.80
C GLY A 369 -8.86 4.87 2.75
N GLN A 370 -7.78 4.76 3.53
CA GLN A 370 -6.94 3.58 3.62
C GLN A 370 -7.70 2.37 4.20
N LEU A 371 -8.51 2.58 5.24
CA LEU A 371 -9.37 1.52 5.78
C LEU A 371 -10.49 1.12 4.81
N ALA A 372 -11.05 2.07 4.04
CA ALA A 372 -12.02 1.73 3.00
C ALA A 372 -11.38 0.84 1.92
N LEU A 373 -10.19 1.21 1.44
CA LEU A 373 -9.48 0.40 0.46
C LEU A 373 -9.03 -0.96 1.03
N ARG A 374 -8.72 -1.04 2.33
CA ARG A 374 -8.48 -2.31 3.02
C ARG A 374 -9.69 -3.25 2.94
N ASP A 375 -10.91 -2.77 3.16
CA ASP A 375 -12.11 -3.60 2.98
C ASP A 375 -12.27 -4.08 1.51
N CYS A 376 -12.01 -3.20 0.54
CA CYS A 376 -11.96 -3.57 -0.88
C CYS A 376 -10.94 -4.70 -1.15
N LEU A 377 -9.70 -4.52 -0.68
CA LEU A 377 -8.61 -5.48 -0.90
C LEU A 377 -8.87 -6.80 -0.17
N ARG A 378 -9.48 -6.76 1.01
CA ARG A 378 -9.90 -7.97 1.75
C ARG A 378 -10.95 -8.77 0.99
N GLN A 379 -11.94 -8.07 0.42
CA GLN A 379 -12.96 -8.69 -0.42
C GLN A 379 -12.39 -9.23 -1.73
N ALA A 380 -11.34 -8.60 -2.28
CA ALA A 380 -10.61 -9.07 -3.44
C ALA A 380 -9.77 -10.32 -3.10
N TYR A 381 -9.09 -10.31 -1.95
CA TYR A 381 -8.31 -11.43 -1.44
C TYR A 381 -9.16 -12.70 -1.25
N ASN A 382 -10.38 -12.54 -0.73
CA ASN A 382 -11.40 -13.60 -0.69
C ASN A 382 -10.86 -14.95 -0.12
N GLY A 383 -10.14 -14.86 1.00
CA GLY A 383 -9.55 -16.04 1.67
C GLY A 383 -8.46 -16.75 0.85
N GLY A 384 -7.77 -16.03 -0.04
CA GLY A 384 -6.74 -16.56 -0.95
C GLY A 384 -7.27 -17.01 -2.31
N ALA A 385 -8.60 -17.02 -2.51
CA ALA A 385 -9.22 -17.22 -3.82
C ALA A 385 -9.43 -15.86 -4.49
N VAL A 386 -8.32 -15.19 -4.80
CA VAL A 386 -8.30 -13.78 -5.23
C VAL A 386 -9.21 -13.58 -6.45
N ARG A 387 -9.98 -12.49 -6.44
CA ARG A 387 -10.91 -12.12 -7.51
C ARG A 387 -10.66 -10.69 -7.97
N SER A 388 -10.87 -10.46 -9.26
CA SER A 388 -11.01 -9.11 -9.79
C SER A 388 -12.38 -8.53 -9.44
N GLY A 389 -12.50 -7.21 -9.42
CA GLY A 389 -13.78 -6.54 -9.24
C GLY A 389 -13.64 -5.02 -9.21
N SER A 390 -14.78 -4.34 -9.11
CA SER A 390 -14.82 -2.89 -8.89
C SER A 390 -15.36 -2.57 -7.51
N CYS A 391 -14.66 -1.72 -6.77
CA CYS A 391 -14.99 -1.38 -5.39
C CYS A 391 -15.70 -0.03 -5.29
N THR A 392 -16.76 -0.01 -4.49
CA THR A 392 -17.56 1.19 -4.21
C THR A 392 -18.07 1.16 -2.77
N ILE A 393 -18.48 2.33 -2.27
CA ILE A 393 -19.12 2.46 -0.95
C ILE A 393 -20.42 1.65 -0.93
N ALA A 394 -20.54 0.74 0.03
CA ALA A 394 -21.72 -0.12 0.19
C ALA A 394 -22.82 0.53 1.06
N GLY A 395 -22.43 1.44 1.95
CA GLY A 395 -23.35 2.06 2.88
C GLY A 395 -22.65 3.00 3.85
N THR A 396 -23.36 3.39 4.91
CA THR A 396 -22.82 4.19 6.00
C THR A 396 -22.42 3.29 7.17
N GLY A 397 -21.41 3.71 7.92
CA GLY A 397 -20.89 2.99 9.08
C GLY A 397 -19.62 2.19 8.78
N LEU A 398 -19.22 1.45 9.80
CA LEU A 398 -18.04 0.60 9.80
C LEU A 398 -18.44 -0.89 9.84
N ASP A 399 -17.60 -1.74 9.27
CA ASP A 399 -17.70 -3.19 9.41
C ASP A 399 -17.24 -3.64 10.82
N SER A 400 -17.23 -4.96 11.05
CA SER A 400 -16.80 -5.53 12.33
C SER A 400 -15.31 -5.33 12.65
N GLN A 401 -14.50 -4.90 11.68
CA GLN A 401 -13.07 -4.61 11.84
C GLN A 401 -12.81 -3.11 12.03
N GLY A 402 -13.86 -2.28 12.00
CA GLY A 402 -13.74 -0.82 12.17
C GLY A 402 -13.41 -0.09 10.86
N GLU A 403 -13.73 -0.70 9.72
CA GLU A 403 -13.39 -0.18 8.39
C GLU A 403 -14.67 0.30 7.67
N PRO A 404 -14.63 1.41 6.91
CA PRO A 404 -15.81 1.86 6.16
C PRO A 404 -16.41 0.76 5.28
N LEU A 405 -17.74 0.66 5.25
CA LEU A 405 -18.45 -0.38 4.51
C LEU A 405 -18.26 -0.23 2.99
N MET A 406 -17.47 -1.12 2.39
CA MET A 406 -17.25 -1.19 0.95
C MET A 406 -17.87 -2.45 0.35
N SER A 407 -18.05 -2.46 -0.96
CA SER A 407 -18.52 -3.64 -1.70
C SER A 407 -17.71 -3.79 -2.98
N LEU A 408 -17.19 -5.00 -3.17
CA LEU A 408 -16.53 -5.43 -4.39
C LEU A 408 -17.49 -6.23 -5.28
N HIS A 409 -17.79 -5.66 -6.46
CA HIS A 409 -18.75 -6.19 -7.44
C HIS A 409 -18.10 -6.98 -8.57
#